data_AF-A0A5E3WG60-F1
#
_entry.id   AF-A0A5E3WG60-F1
#
_cell.length_a   1.000
_cell.length_b   1.000
_cell.length_c   1.000
_cell.angle_alpha   90.00
_cell.angle_beta   90.00
_cell.angle_gamma   90.00
#
_symmetry.space_group_name_H-M   'P 1'
#
loop_
_entity.id
_entity.type
_entity.pdbx_description
1 polymer ?
#
loop_
_entity_poly.entity_id
_entity_poly.type
_entity_poly.pdbx_seq_one_letter_code
_entity_poly.pdbx_strand_id
1 'polypeptide(L)'
;MEAIGYINTRSVLRLVVSAKLSPAQDLAGADFLKVFLNVALCHYTAWTTANVRHRDINLANIMCSTDTQGEKAGILIDWDLATFDEDHHDGLERTGTVPYMAMVLLEESTEGSIEHSYWHDLEALFWVLVWVTYPAGTFAPWESGTFAQCRNGKSGYLSAGPSTTRPKEKFQGVELLVYRLKTFFSEINDKRTRHLNYAAFLKGTGWAVPTFQEEAPQEIWKAFCKLLHDVIPFMDLPDQVVIGQVIKDFLVHADNF
;
A
#
# COMPACT_ATOMS: atom_id res chain seq x y z
N MET A 1 20.15 5.77 23.81
CA MET A 1 20.34 6.94 22.94
C MET A 1 21.63 6.69 22.18
N GLU A 2 21.57 6.63 20.86
CA GLU A 2 22.76 6.51 20.02
C GLU A 2 22.69 7.59 18.95
N ALA A 3 23.83 8.26 18.71
CA ALA A 3 23.98 9.32 17.74
C ALA A 3 24.86 8.81 16.59
N ILE A 4 24.44 9.01 15.34
CA ILE A 4 25.16 8.54 14.15
C ILE A 4 25.32 9.71 13.17
N GLY A 5 26.57 10.05 12.83
CA GLY A 5 26.95 10.78 11.61
C GLY A 5 27.02 12.32 11.67
N TYR A 6 28.08 12.87 11.07
CA TYR A 6 28.38 14.31 10.96
C TYR A 6 28.48 14.71 9.48
N ILE A 7 27.77 15.77 9.07
CA ILE A 7 28.03 16.47 7.81
C ILE A 7 28.06 17.97 8.08
N ASN A 8 29.15 18.61 7.68
CA ASN A 8 29.40 20.04 7.87
C ASN A 8 29.20 20.78 6.56
N THR A 9 28.20 21.68 6.54
CA THR A 9 28.35 23.02 5.97
C THR A 9 27.18 23.89 6.44
N ARG A 10 27.47 24.86 7.32
CA ARG A 10 26.57 25.96 7.74
C ARG A 10 25.19 25.53 8.25
N SER A 11 25.14 24.83 9.38
CA SER A 11 23.92 24.16 9.86
C SER A 11 23.41 24.77 11.16
N VAL A 12 22.16 25.26 11.17
CA VAL A 12 21.36 25.40 12.39
C VAL A 12 21.32 24.02 13.07
N LEU A 13 21.66 23.93 14.35
CA LEU A 13 21.62 22.68 15.10
C LEU A 13 20.16 22.23 15.26
N ARG A 14 19.72 21.27 14.44
CA ARG A 14 18.44 20.59 14.62
C ARG A 14 18.72 19.23 15.26
N LEU A 15 18.50 19.15 16.57
CA LEU A 15 18.49 17.89 17.30
C LEU A 15 17.07 17.31 17.20
N VAL A 16 16.89 16.26 16.40
CA VAL A 16 15.63 15.51 16.39
C VAL A 16 15.75 14.40 17.42
N VAL A 17 14.99 14.51 18.51
CA VAL A 17 14.85 13.46 19.52
C VAL A 17 13.51 12.79 19.28
N SER A 18 13.54 11.53 18.83
CA SER A 18 12.35 10.73 18.58
C SER A 18 12.29 9.54 19.54
N ALA A 19 11.08 9.08 19.83
CA ALA A 19 10.88 7.79 20.49
C ALA A 19 11.57 6.69 19.68
N LYS A 20 12.14 5.68 20.35
CA LYS A 20 12.76 4.56 19.66
C LYS A 20 11.68 3.74 18.96
N LEU A 21 11.66 3.80 17.63
CA LEU A 21 10.83 2.95 16.79
C LEU A 21 11.62 1.70 16.37
N SER A 22 10.90 0.60 16.14
CA SER A 22 11.47 -0.61 15.54
C SER A 22 10.88 -0.85 14.14
N PRO A 23 11.64 -1.38 13.18
CA PRO A 23 11.13 -1.72 11.86
C PRO A 23 9.96 -2.71 11.93
N ALA A 24 8.88 -2.48 11.15
CA ALA A 24 7.75 -3.40 11.15
C ALA A 24 8.10 -4.77 10.54
N GLN A 25 9.12 -4.86 9.68
CA GLN A 25 9.58 -6.12 9.07
C GLN A 25 9.97 -7.21 10.09
N ASP A 26 10.33 -6.82 11.31
CA ASP A 26 10.71 -7.73 12.40
C ASP A 26 9.48 -8.40 13.04
N LEU A 27 8.27 -7.88 12.78
CA LEU A 27 7.01 -8.43 13.28
C LEU A 27 6.54 -9.66 12.47
N ALA A 28 5.47 -10.27 12.96
CA ALA A 28 4.86 -11.48 12.42
C ALA A 28 3.33 -11.41 12.52
N GLY A 29 2.65 -12.11 11.61
CA GLY A 29 1.20 -12.35 11.65
C GLY A 29 0.35 -11.18 12.14
N ALA A 30 -0.32 -11.38 13.27
CA ALA A 30 -1.25 -10.42 13.88
C ALA A 30 -0.59 -9.09 14.27
N ASP A 31 0.64 -9.13 14.80
CA ASP A 31 1.36 -7.91 15.20
C ASP A 31 1.70 -7.03 13.99
N PHE A 32 2.20 -7.66 12.91
CA PHE A 32 2.46 -6.94 11.66
C PHE A 32 1.16 -6.38 11.09
N LEU A 33 0.08 -7.18 11.09
CA LEU A 33 -1.21 -6.74 10.56
C LEU A 33 -1.80 -5.55 11.33
N LYS A 34 -1.67 -5.53 12.65
CA LYS A 34 -2.10 -4.39 13.48
C LYS A 34 -1.38 -3.11 13.06
N VAL A 35 -0.05 -3.18 12.94
CA VAL A 35 0.79 -2.05 12.49
C VAL A 35 0.44 -1.62 11.07
N PHE A 36 0.25 -2.59 10.17
CA PHE A 36 -0.16 -2.36 8.79
C PHE A 36 -1.49 -1.60 8.69
N LEU A 37 -2.51 -2.03 9.45
CA LEU A 37 -3.83 -1.40 9.45
C LEU A 37 -3.79 0.00 10.09
N ASN A 38 -2.99 0.22 11.13
CA ASN A 38 -2.76 1.57 11.67
C ASN A 38 -2.17 2.51 10.63
N VAL A 39 -1.19 2.04 9.84
CA VAL A 39 -0.61 2.82 8.74
C VAL A 39 -1.63 3.09 7.64
N ALA A 40 -2.47 2.11 7.27
CA ALA A 40 -3.54 2.31 6.29
C ALA A 40 -4.52 3.42 6.72
N LEU A 41 -4.95 3.42 8.00
CA LEU A 41 -5.81 4.47 8.53
C LEU A 41 -5.10 5.82 8.62
N CYS A 42 -3.85 5.86 9.08
CA CYS A 42 -3.06 7.09 9.13
C CYS A 42 -2.93 7.72 7.73
N HIS A 43 -2.61 6.90 6.72
CA HIS A 43 -2.51 7.33 5.33
C HIS A 43 -3.86 7.83 4.78
N TYR A 44 -4.96 7.10 5.02
CA TYR A 44 -6.30 7.54 4.64
C TYR A 44 -6.69 8.88 5.27
N THR A 45 -6.44 9.06 6.56
CA THR A 45 -6.70 10.32 7.26
C THR A 45 -5.85 11.44 6.68
N ALA A 46 -4.55 11.22 6.44
CA ALA A 46 -3.68 12.23 5.81
C ALA A 46 -4.20 12.66 4.43
N TRP A 47 -4.66 11.69 3.62
CA TRP A 47 -5.22 11.96 2.30
C TRP A 47 -6.52 12.76 2.34
N THR A 48 -7.44 12.44 3.26
CA THR A 48 -8.82 12.97 3.25
C THR A 48 -9.05 14.18 4.14
N THR A 49 -8.26 14.34 5.21
CA THR A 49 -8.44 15.46 6.15
C THR A 49 -7.34 16.52 6.06
N ALA A 50 -6.15 16.14 5.59
CA ALA A 50 -5.01 17.05 5.47
C ALA A 50 -4.56 17.28 4.01
N ASN A 51 -5.18 16.59 3.04
CA ASN A 51 -4.81 16.61 1.63
C ASN A 51 -3.30 16.37 1.40
N VAL A 52 -2.72 15.47 2.19
CA VAL A 52 -1.30 15.08 2.09
C VAL A 52 -1.21 13.72 1.41
N ARG A 53 -0.47 13.66 0.30
CA ARG A 53 -0.21 12.44 -0.47
C ARG A 53 1.19 11.94 -0.13
N HIS A 54 1.36 10.73 0.40
CA HIS A 54 2.68 10.22 0.83
C HIS A 54 3.61 9.86 -0.34
N ARG A 55 3.07 9.20 -1.38
CA ARG A 55 3.76 8.85 -2.65
C ARG A 55 4.90 7.84 -2.60
N ASP A 56 5.49 7.56 -1.43
CA ASP A 56 6.50 6.51 -1.27
C ASP A 56 6.19 5.52 -0.14
N ILE A 57 5.04 4.84 -0.26
CA ILE A 57 4.74 3.71 0.60
C ILE A 57 5.70 2.56 0.29
N ASN A 58 6.52 2.18 1.26
CA ASN A 58 7.41 1.03 1.20
C ASN A 58 7.62 0.41 2.59
N LEU A 59 8.17 -0.80 2.66
CA LEU A 59 8.33 -1.52 3.94
C LEU A 59 9.29 -0.82 4.92
N ALA A 60 10.31 -0.11 4.43
CA ALA A 60 11.27 0.59 5.28
C ALA A 60 10.64 1.81 5.99
N ASN A 61 9.58 2.37 5.40
CA ASN A 61 8.85 3.51 5.93
C ASN A 61 7.73 3.12 6.92
N ILE A 62 7.53 1.82 7.17
CA ILE A 62 6.56 1.31 8.14
C ILE A 62 7.29 0.91 9.42
N MET A 63 7.04 1.66 10.48
CA MET A 63 7.66 1.49 11.78
C MET A 63 6.63 1.06 12.84
N CYS A 64 7.13 0.50 13.94
CA CYS A 64 6.35 0.11 15.10
C CYS A 64 6.84 0.87 16.33
N SER A 65 5.90 1.50 17.04
CA SER A 65 6.09 1.94 18.41
C SER A 65 5.52 0.88 19.35
N THR A 66 6.25 0.55 20.41
CA THR A 66 5.79 -0.38 21.45
C THR A 66 5.78 0.35 22.78
N ASP A 67 4.61 0.40 23.44
CA ASP A 67 4.49 1.05 24.73
C ASP A 67 5.01 0.19 25.89
N THR A 68 4.91 0.71 27.12
CA THR A 68 5.37 -0.01 28.33
C THR A 68 4.54 -1.26 28.65
N GLN A 69 3.36 -1.42 28.07
CA GLN A 69 2.48 -2.57 28.25
C GLN A 69 2.67 -3.61 27.13
N GLY A 70 3.51 -3.31 26.13
CA GLY A 70 3.75 -4.17 24.97
C GLY A 70 2.79 -3.92 23.81
N GLU A 71 1.93 -2.90 23.91
CA GLU A 71 1.00 -2.54 22.84
C GLU A 71 1.74 -1.91 21.68
N LYS A 72 1.48 -2.44 20.49
CA LYS A 72 2.11 -2.02 19.24
C LYS A 72 1.21 -1.05 18.50
N ALA A 73 1.81 0.03 17.99
CA ALA A 73 1.16 1.00 17.12
C ALA A 73 2.00 1.20 15.86
N GLY A 74 1.33 1.18 14.70
CA GLY A 74 1.99 1.43 13.42
C GLY A 74 2.20 2.91 13.16
N ILE A 75 3.40 3.27 12.68
CA ILE A 75 3.81 4.63 12.37
C ILE A 75 4.33 4.65 10.94
N LEU A 76 3.75 5.51 10.10
CA LEU A 76 4.27 5.81 8.76
C LEU A 76 5.24 6.99 8.86
N ILE A 77 6.50 6.76 8.49
CA ILE A 77 7.57 7.76 8.49
C ILE A 77 7.92 8.18 7.06
N ASP A 78 8.85 9.13 6.93
CA ASP A 78 9.45 9.55 5.65
C ASP A 78 8.45 10.20 4.69
N TRP A 79 7.89 11.32 5.16
CA TRP A 79 6.98 12.18 4.40
C TRP A 79 7.73 13.19 3.52
N ASP A 80 9.02 13.00 3.28
CA ASP A 80 9.86 13.98 2.56
C ASP A 80 9.49 14.09 1.07
N LEU A 81 8.87 13.05 0.50
CA LEU A 81 8.32 13.03 -0.86
C LEU A 81 6.83 13.37 -0.91
N ALA A 82 6.23 13.76 0.22
CA ALA A 82 4.81 14.04 0.27
C ALA A 82 4.46 15.32 -0.48
N THR A 83 3.31 15.33 -1.14
CA THR A 83 2.78 16.52 -1.83
C THR A 83 1.46 16.97 -1.23
N PHE A 84 1.26 18.28 -1.23
CA PHE A 84 0.03 18.96 -0.84
C PHE A 84 -0.74 19.43 -2.07
N ASP A 85 -2.05 19.71 -1.94
CA ASP A 85 -2.84 20.29 -3.03
C ASP A 85 -2.36 21.67 -3.50
N GLU A 86 -1.64 22.41 -2.65
CA GLU A 86 -1.12 23.75 -2.96
C GLU A 86 0.23 23.72 -3.70
N ASP A 87 0.88 22.54 -3.74
CA ASP A 87 2.17 22.41 -4.42
C ASP A 87 1.99 22.55 -5.93
N HIS A 88 2.87 23.32 -6.58
CA HIS A 88 2.90 23.48 -8.04
C HIS A 88 3.48 22.24 -8.76
N HIS A 89 3.57 21.10 -8.07
CA HIS A 89 3.90 19.82 -8.68
C HIS A 89 2.62 19.22 -9.25
N ASP A 90 2.65 18.87 -10.53
CA ASP A 90 1.49 18.32 -11.26
C ASP A 90 1.02 16.95 -10.76
N GLY A 91 1.77 16.33 -9.82
CA GLY A 91 1.47 15.00 -9.30
C GLY A 91 1.74 13.88 -10.29
N LEU A 92 2.41 14.18 -11.41
CA LEU A 92 2.62 13.26 -12.53
C LEU A 92 4.00 12.58 -12.50
N GLU A 93 4.88 13.02 -11.60
CA GLU A 93 6.21 12.42 -11.40
C GLU A 93 6.09 10.96 -10.94
N ARG A 94 6.80 10.05 -11.62
CA ARG A 94 6.89 8.64 -11.22
C ARG A 94 7.81 8.50 -10.01
N THR A 95 7.26 8.75 -8.82
CA THR A 95 7.92 8.61 -7.52
C THR A 95 7.53 7.28 -6.86
N GLY A 96 8.45 6.68 -6.12
CA GLY A 96 8.17 5.53 -5.27
C GLY A 96 9.09 4.33 -5.52
N THR A 97 9.10 3.43 -4.54
CA THR A 97 9.94 2.22 -4.57
C THR A 97 9.31 1.13 -5.46
N VAL A 98 9.99 0.75 -6.55
CA VAL A 98 9.48 -0.07 -7.67
C VAL A 98 8.71 -1.35 -7.25
N PRO A 99 9.21 -2.18 -6.32
CA PRO A 99 8.46 -3.35 -5.85
C PRO A 99 7.10 -3.04 -5.23
N TYR A 100 6.91 -1.84 -4.67
CA TYR A 100 5.68 -1.42 -3.98
C TYR A 100 4.81 -0.51 -4.85
N MET A 101 5.35 0.13 -5.88
CA MET A 101 4.59 1.02 -6.75
C MET A 101 3.33 0.34 -7.36
N ALA A 102 2.20 1.05 -7.41
CA ALA A 102 0.97 0.56 -8.02
C ALA A 102 1.20 0.13 -9.48
N MET A 103 0.48 -0.91 -9.93
CA MET A 103 0.75 -1.54 -11.23
C MET A 103 0.59 -0.59 -12.41
N VAL A 104 -0.33 0.37 -12.32
CA VAL A 104 -0.57 1.38 -13.36
C VAL A 104 0.55 2.42 -13.48
N LEU A 105 1.24 2.72 -12.38
CA LEU A 105 2.34 3.70 -12.36
C LEU A 105 3.64 3.11 -12.94
N LEU A 106 3.72 1.78 -13.03
CA LEU A 106 4.82 1.05 -13.68
C LEU A 106 4.71 1.01 -15.21
N GLU A 107 3.63 1.52 -15.80
CA GLU A 107 3.45 1.50 -17.25
C GLU A 107 4.16 2.69 -17.91
N GLU A 108 5.12 2.47 -18.81
CA GLU A 108 5.87 3.56 -19.44
C GLU A 108 4.97 4.58 -20.14
N SER A 109 3.89 4.11 -20.77
CA SER A 109 2.89 4.93 -21.47
C SER A 109 2.17 5.94 -20.55
N THR A 110 2.25 5.75 -19.24
CA THR A 110 1.53 6.55 -18.25
C THR A 110 2.40 7.58 -17.53
N GLU A 111 3.71 7.57 -17.80
CA GLU A 111 4.65 8.55 -17.23
C GLU A 111 4.21 9.98 -17.54
N GLY A 112 4.11 10.82 -16.52
CA GLY A 112 3.74 12.22 -16.72
C GLY A 112 2.26 12.41 -17.13
N SER A 113 1.39 11.41 -16.98
CA SER A 113 0.00 11.50 -17.47
C SER A 113 -1.07 10.94 -16.52
N ILE A 114 -0.67 10.27 -15.44
CA ILE A 114 -1.58 9.79 -14.40
C ILE A 114 -1.39 10.63 -13.15
N GLU A 115 -2.47 11.27 -12.72
CA GLU A 115 -2.54 11.91 -11.42
C GLU A 115 -2.52 10.85 -10.30
N HIS A 116 -1.69 11.07 -9.29
CA HIS A 116 -1.57 10.15 -8.17
C HIS A 116 -2.86 10.10 -7.33
N SER A 117 -3.54 8.95 -7.34
CA SER A 117 -4.79 8.71 -6.63
C SER A 117 -4.58 7.86 -5.37
N TYR A 118 -5.50 7.99 -4.41
CA TYR A 118 -5.42 7.30 -3.11
C TYR A 118 -5.21 5.78 -3.23
N TRP A 119 -5.90 5.13 -4.17
CA TRP A 119 -5.80 3.68 -4.36
C TRP A 119 -4.41 3.22 -4.81
N HIS A 120 -3.59 4.10 -5.41
CA HIS A 120 -2.21 3.74 -5.77
C HIS A 120 -1.37 3.45 -4.52
N ASP A 121 -1.45 4.32 -3.51
CA ASP A 121 -0.72 4.12 -2.25
C ASP A 121 -1.33 2.96 -1.45
N LEU A 122 -2.66 2.75 -1.54
CA LEU A 122 -3.31 1.58 -0.92
C LEU A 122 -2.89 0.26 -1.60
N GLU A 123 -2.69 0.26 -2.92
CA GLU A 123 -2.12 -0.88 -3.66
C GLU A 123 -0.66 -1.10 -3.23
N ALA A 124 0.09 -0.02 -2.99
CA ALA A 124 1.46 -0.13 -2.48
C ALA A 124 1.52 -0.77 -1.10
N LEU A 125 0.59 -0.43 -0.19
CA LEU A 125 0.43 -1.15 1.08
C LEU A 125 0.15 -2.64 0.84
N PHE A 126 -0.74 -2.98 -0.09
CA PHE A 126 -0.97 -4.38 -0.44
C PHE A 126 0.30 -5.08 -0.92
N TRP A 127 1.12 -4.44 -1.76
CA TRP A 127 2.40 -5.00 -2.19
C TRP A 127 3.39 -5.18 -1.03
N VAL A 128 3.39 -4.29 -0.03
CA VAL A 128 4.15 -4.50 1.22
C VAL A 128 3.67 -5.76 1.95
N LEU A 129 2.36 -5.95 2.08
CA LEU A 129 1.79 -7.14 2.71
C LEU A 129 2.21 -8.41 1.96
N VAL A 130 2.10 -8.43 0.63
CA VAL A 130 2.57 -9.53 -0.22
C VAL A 130 4.07 -9.78 0.02
N TRP A 131 4.89 -8.74 -0.01
CA TRP A 131 6.34 -8.85 0.19
C TRP A 131 6.71 -9.50 1.53
N VAL A 132 6.03 -9.10 2.62
CA VAL A 132 6.29 -9.68 3.93
C VAL A 132 5.65 -11.05 4.11
N THR A 133 4.60 -11.42 3.38
CA THR A 133 3.97 -12.74 3.50
C THR A 133 4.82 -13.85 2.90
N TYR A 134 5.53 -13.60 1.79
CA TYR A 134 6.29 -14.64 1.08
C TYR A 134 7.80 -14.65 1.45
N PRO A 135 8.50 -15.77 1.19
CA PRO A 135 9.95 -15.87 1.35
C PRO A 135 10.73 -14.82 0.55
N ALA A 136 11.91 -14.45 1.03
CA ALA A 136 12.80 -13.57 0.29
C ALA A 136 13.18 -14.20 -1.06
N GLY A 137 13.24 -13.38 -2.10
CA GLY A 137 13.55 -13.83 -3.46
C GLY A 137 12.36 -14.36 -4.27
N THR A 138 11.19 -14.60 -3.67
CA THR A 138 9.98 -15.02 -4.41
C THR A 138 9.61 -14.04 -5.53
N PHE A 139 9.85 -12.75 -5.30
CA PHE A 139 9.55 -11.67 -6.24
C PHE A 139 10.82 -10.95 -6.73
N ALA A 140 11.97 -11.64 -6.80
CA ALA A 140 13.23 -11.04 -7.25
C ALA A 140 13.12 -10.21 -8.55
N PRO A 141 12.34 -10.63 -9.57
CA PRO A 141 12.17 -9.81 -10.78
C PRO A 141 11.48 -8.46 -10.57
N TRP A 142 10.76 -8.27 -9.45
CA TRP A 142 10.10 -6.99 -9.13
C TRP A 142 11.09 -5.94 -8.61
N GLU A 143 12.22 -6.40 -8.05
CA GLU A 143 13.27 -5.55 -7.47
C GLU A 143 14.40 -5.28 -8.48
N SER A 144 14.81 -6.29 -9.23
CA SER A 144 15.96 -6.19 -10.14
C SER A 144 15.58 -6.01 -11.62
N GLY A 145 14.28 -6.06 -11.95
CA GLY A 145 13.78 -5.98 -13.32
C GLY A 145 13.44 -4.56 -13.77
N THR A 146 13.08 -4.42 -15.05
CA THR A 146 12.50 -3.18 -15.58
C THR A 146 11.09 -2.95 -15.03
N PHE A 147 10.57 -1.71 -15.14
CA PHE A 147 9.19 -1.41 -14.75
C PHE A 147 8.17 -2.34 -15.44
N ALA A 148 8.36 -2.60 -16.74
CA ALA A 148 7.52 -3.53 -17.50
C ALA A 148 7.59 -4.97 -16.96
N GLN A 149 8.79 -5.45 -16.58
CA GLN A 149 8.95 -6.79 -15.97
C GLN A 149 8.25 -6.87 -14.61
N CYS A 150 8.40 -5.85 -13.76
CA CYS A 150 7.72 -5.76 -12.47
C CYS A 150 6.19 -5.74 -12.66
N ARG A 151 5.68 -4.89 -13.55
CA ARG A 151 4.26 -4.79 -13.91
C ARG A 151 3.69 -6.13 -14.37
N ASN A 152 4.37 -6.81 -15.28
CA ASN A 152 3.93 -8.11 -15.80
C ASN A 152 3.90 -9.18 -14.69
N GLY A 153 4.89 -9.17 -13.80
CA GLY A 153 4.92 -10.05 -12.63
C GLY A 153 3.75 -9.79 -11.67
N LYS A 154 3.47 -8.52 -11.38
CA LYS A 154 2.32 -8.10 -10.55
C LYS A 154 0.99 -8.47 -11.19
N SER A 155 0.83 -8.26 -12.50
CA SER A 155 -0.36 -8.66 -13.25
C SER A 155 -0.58 -10.17 -13.18
N GLY A 156 0.48 -10.98 -13.35
CA GLY A 156 0.43 -12.43 -13.16
C GLY A 156 0.02 -12.81 -11.75
N TYR A 157 0.55 -12.11 -10.73
CA TYR A 157 0.16 -12.33 -9.33
C TYR A 157 -1.31 -11.98 -9.07
N LEU A 158 -1.84 -10.86 -9.56
CA LEU A 158 -3.25 -10.50 -9.37
C LEU A 158 -4.18 -11.54 -10.01
N SER A 159 -3.82 -12.01 -11.21
CA SER A 159 -4.58 -13.01 -11.94
C SER A 159 -4.57 -14.39 -11.25
N ALA A 160 -3.38 -14.95 -11.02
CA ALA A 160 -3.21 -16.36 -10.63
C ALA A 160 -2.72 -16.57 -9.19
N GLY A 161 -2.23 -15.52 -8.51
CA GLY A 161 -1.48 -15.64 -7.26
C GLY A 161 -0.06 -16.19 -7.48
N PRO A 162 0.67 -16.50 -6.40
CA PRO A 162 1.96 -17.16 -6.52
C PRO A 162 1.74 -18.64 -6.89
N SER A 163 2.34 -19.08 -7.99
CA SER A 163 2.05 -20.39 -8.59
C SER A 163 2.42 -21.59 -7.71
N THR A 164 3.44 -21.47 -6.85
CA THR A 164 3.98 -22.61 -6.08
C THR A 164 4.55 -22.25 -4.71
N THR A 165 4.67 -20.96 -4.39
CA THR A 165 5.34 -20.53 -3.17
C THR A 165 4.36 -20.45 -2.01
N ARG A 166 4.68 -21.13 -0.90
CA ARG A 166 3.90 -21.02 0.33
C ARG A 166 4.27 -19.74 1.09
N PRO A 167 3.28 -19.07 1.71
CA PRO A 167 3.51 -18.05 2.72
C PRO A 167 4.45 -18.54 3.83
N LYS A 168 5.18 -17.61 4.45
CA LYS A 168 6.01 -17.89 5.61
C LYS A 168 5.14 -18.30 6.79
N GLU A 169 5.57 -19.30 7.55
CA GLU A 169 4.86 -19.82 8.73
C GLU A 169 4.50 -18.73 9.74
N LYS A 170 5.40 -17.75 9.96
CA LYS A 170 5.14 -16.61 10.86
C LYS A 170 4.02 -15.66 10.40
N PHE A 171 3.45 -15.86 9.21
CA PHE A 171 2.30 -15.12 8.68
C PHE A 171 1.06 -16.00 8.47
N GLN A 172 1.03 -17.18 9.09
CA GLN A 172 -0.14 -18.05 9.08
C GLN A 172 -1.39 -17.32 9.59
N GLY A 173 -2.50 -17.52 8.91
CA GLY A 173 -3.79 -16.86 9.15
C GLY A 173 -4.03 -15.61 8.28
N VAL A 174 -2.97 -14.97 7.76
CA VAL A 174 -3.07 -13.74 6.94
C VAL A 174 -3.39 -14.04 5.47
N GLU A 175 -3.25 -15.30 5.03
CA GLU A 175 -3.36 -15.71 3.63
C GLU A 175 -4.73 -15.38 3.02
N LEU A 176 -5.79 -15.59 3.80
CA LEU A 176 -7.14 -15.30 3.33
C LEU A 176 -7.32 -13.80 3.06
N LEU A 177 -6.79 -12.94 3.93
CA LEU A 177 -6.81 -11.50 3.72
C LEU A 177 -6.00 -11.10 2.48
N VAL A 178 -4.78 -11.65 2.31
CA VAL A 178 -3.95 -11.41 1.11
C VAL A 178 -4.69 -11.82 -0.15
N TYR A 179 -5.37 -12.97 -0.14
CA TYR A 179 -6.17 -13.43 -1.27
C TYR A 179 -7.35 -12.49 -1.57
N ARG A 180 -8.06 -12.02 -0.55
CA ARG A 180 -9.18 -11.07 -0.75
C ARG A 180 -8.69 -9.73 -1.29
N LEU A 181 -7.58 -9.20 -0.76
CA LEU A 181 -6.97 -7.97 -1.28
C LEU A 181 -6.46 -8.15 -2.71
N LYS A 182 -5.89 -9.31 -3.06
CA LYS A 182 -5.52 -9.63 -4.44
C LYS A 182 -6.71 -9.49 -5.39
N THR A 183 -7.86 -10.05 -5.03
CA THR A 183 -9.08 -9.92 -5.84
C THR A 183 -9.54 -8.47 -5.94
N PHE A 184 -9.53 -7.73 -4.82
CA PHE A 184 -9.88 -6.31 -4.79
C PHE A 184 -9.04 -5.46 -5.74
N PHE A 185 -7.71 -5.59 -5.70
CA PHE A 185 -6.84 -4.83 -6.60
C PHE A 185 -6.87 -5.34 -8.04
N SER A 186 -7.15 -6.63 -8.26
CA SER A 186 -7.43 -7.15 -9.61
C SER A 186 -8.65 -6.46 -10.21
N GLU A 187 -9.74 -6.32 -9.46
CA GLU A 187 -10.98 -5.68 -9.93
C GLU A 187 -10.79 -4.19 -10.26
N ILE A 188 -10.06 -3.45 -9.41
CA ILE A 188 -9.71 -2.04 -9.65
C ILE A 188 -8.90 -1.91 -10.95
N ASN A 189 -7.84 -2.69 -11.10
CA ASN A 189 -6.97 -2.65 -12.28
C ASN A 189 -7.71 -3.10 -13.55
N ASP A 190 -8.56 -4.11 -13.47
CA ASP A 190 -9.35 -4.59 -14.61
C ASP A 190 -10.41 -3.57 -15.05
N LYS A 191 -11.08 -2.89 -14.10
CA LYS A 191 -12.04 -1.82 -14.39
C LYS A 191 -11.37 -0.71 -15.19
N ARG A 192 -10.20 -0.25 -14.74
CA ARG A 192 -9.39 0.74 -15.44
C ARG A 192 -8.99 0.26 -16.84
N THR A 193 -8.44 -0.94 -16.93
CA THR A 193 -7.99 -1.54 -18.21
C THR A 193 -9.13 -1.64 -19.23
N ARG A 194 -10.32 -2.10 -18.82
CA ARG A 194 -11.49 -2.17 -19.70
C ARG A 194 -11.90 -0.79 -20.22
N HIS A 195 -11.88 0.22 -19.37
CA HIS A 195 -12.23 1.58 -19.78
C HIS A 195 -11.22 2.15 -20.78
N LEU A 196 -9.92 2.01 -20.52
CA LEU A 196 -8.87 2.50 -21.42
C LEU A 196 -8.91 1.78 -22.77
N ASN A 197 -9.15 0.47 -22.79
CA ASN A 197 -9.32 -0.30 -24.03
C ASN A 197 -10.53 0.19 -24.83
N TYR A 198 -11.64 0.49 -24.16
CA TYR A 198 -12.82 1.05 -24.81
C TYR A 198 -12.57 2.46 -25.36
N ALA A 199 -11.93 3.34 -24.58
CA ALA A 199 -11.54 4.67 -25.02
C ALA A 199 -10.59 4.61 -26.23
N ALA A 200 -9.62 3.69 -26.22
CA ALA A 200 -8.70 3.47 -27.33
C ALA A 200 -9.41 2.98 -28.60
N PHE A 201 -10.40 2.08 -28.47
CA PHE A 201 -11.23 1.64 -29.59
C PHE A 201 -12.01 2.80 -30.24
N LEU A 202 -12.50 3.74 -29.43
CA LEU A 202 -13.26 4.91 -29.91
C LEU A 202 -12.37 5.98 -30.57
N LYS A 203 -11.06 6.01 -30.31
CA LYS A 203 -10.16 6.99 -30.94
C LYS A 203 -10.19 6.88 -32.46
N GLY A 204 -10.45 8.00 -33.13
CA GLY A 204 -10.50 8.07 -34.60
C GLY A 204 -11.84 7.65 -35.23
N THR A 205 -12.83 7.22 -34.44
CA THR A 205 -14.17 6.86 -34.95
C THR A 205 -15.10 8.06 -35.16
N GLY A 206 -14.75 9.23 -34.61
CA GLY A 206 -15.63 10.41 -34.54
C GLY A 206 -16.68 10.34 -33.43
N TRP A 207 -16.77 9.23 -32.69
CA TRP A 207 -17.61 9.11 -31.50
C TRP A 207 -16.95 9.74 -30.27
N ALA A 208 -17.77 10.16 -29.31
CA ALA A 208 -17.29 10.73 -28.06
C ALA A 208 -16.45 9.70 -27.30
N VAL A 209 -15.21 10.06 -26.94
CA VAL A 209 -14.30 9.23 -26.15
C VAL A 209 -14.53 9.54 -24.68
N PRO A 210 -14.91 8.56 -23.83
CA PRO A 210 -15.09 8.79 -22.41
C PRO A 210 -13.74 9.08 -21.73
N THR A 211 -13.76 9.96 -20.73
CA THR A 211 -12.61 10.19 -19.84
C THR A 211 -12.72 9.25 -18.65
N PHE A 212 -11.61 8.60 -18.27
CA PHE A 212 -11.58 7.80 -17.06
C PHE A 212 -11.41 8.73 -15.86
N GLN A 213 -12.31 8.62 -14.90
CA GLN A 213 -12.21 9.31 -13.62
C GLN A 213 -11.92 8.28 -12.53
N GLU A 214 -10.92 8.58 -11.72
CA GLU A 214 -10.56 7.77 -10.56
C GLU A 214 -11.64 7.84 -9.50
N GLU A 215 -11.81 6.75 -8.74
CA GLU A 215 -12.73 6.74 -7.62
C GLU A 215 -12.22 7.63 -6.49
N ALA A 216 -13.14 8.33 -5.82
CA ALA A 216 -12.82 9.17 -4.70
C ALA A 216 -12.20 8.34 -3.55
N PRO A 217 -11.27 8.90 -2.76
CA PRO A 217 -10.64 8.19 -1.64
C PRO A 217 -11.63 7.53 -0.68
N GLN A 218 -12.76 8.19 -0.40
CA GLN A 218 -13.80 7.70 0.51
C GLN A 218 -14.50 6.44 -0.03
N GLU A 219 -14.72 6.35 -1.34
CA GLU A 219 -15.35 5.17 -1.96
C GLU A 219 -14.40 3.96 -1.92
N ILE A 220 -13.12 4.19 -2.22
CA ILE A 220 -12.08 3.15 -2.11
C ILE A 220 -11.92 2.70 -0.66
N TRP A 221 -11.89 3.62 0.31
CA TRP A 221 -11.78 3.29 1.73
C TRP A 221 -12.97 2.48 2.22
N LYS A 222 -14.20 2.90 1.89
CA LYS A 222 -15.41 2.17 2.23
C LYS A 222 -15.41 0.76 1.63
N ALA A 223 -14.95 0.61 0.40
CA ALA A 223 -14.83 -0.70 -0.24
C ALA A 223 -13.76 -1.58 0.44
N PHE A 224 -12.64 -0.99 0.86
CA PHE A 224 -11.60 -1.66 1.64
C PHE A 224 -12.11 -2.11 3.02
N CYS A 225 -12.77 -1.25 3.80
CA CYS A 225 -13.39 -1.62 5.08
C CYS A 225 -14.46 -2.69 4.90
N LYS A 226 -15.28 -2.60 3.86
CA LYS A 226 -16.26 -3.64 3.51
C LYS A 226 -15.58 -4.99 3.25
N LEU A 227 -14.48 -5.01 2.52
CA LEU A 227 -13.71 -6.24 2.30
C LEU A 227 -13.23 -6.86 3.62
N LEU A 228 -12.76 -6.03 4.56
CA LEU A 228 -12.33 -6.46 5.88
C LEU A 228 -13.49 -7.04 6.71
N HIS A 229 -14.67 -6.40 6.68
CA HIS A 229 -15.88 -6.98 7.28
C HIS A 229 -16.24 -8.34 6.65
N ASP A 230 -16.19 -8.42 5.32
CA ASP A 230 -16.57 -9.61 4.57
C ASP A 230 -15.57 -10.77 4.69
N VAL A 231 -14.37 -10.56 5.24
CA VAL A 231 -13.39 -11.64 5.44
C VAL A 231 -13.48 -12.27 6.84
N ILE A 232 -13.87 -11.50 7.85
CA ILE A 232 -13.93 -11.94 9.25
C ILE A 232 -14.76 -13.23 9.45
N PRO A 233 -15.96 -13.41 8.86
CA PRO A 233 -16.76 -14.62 9.08
C PRO A 233 -16.10 -15.93 8.63
N PHE A 234 -15.08 -15.83 7.78
CA PHE A 234 -14.34 -16.97 7.22
C PHE A 234 -13.01 -17.23 7.94
N MET A 235 -12.72 -16.48 9.02
CA MET A 235 -11.50 -16.61 9.82
C MET A 235 -11.78 -17.44 11.09
N ASP A 236 -12.07 -18.73 10.90
CA ASP A 236 -12.52 -19.65 11.95
C ASP A 236 -11.43 -20.63 12.44
N LEU A 237 -10.30 -20.73 11.73
CA LEU A 237 -9.15 -21.52 12.17
C LEU A 237 -8.38 -20.82 13.30
N PRO A 238 -7.70 -21.54 14.20
CA PRO A 238 -7.03 -20.96 15.37
C PRO A 238 -6.13 -19.76 15.06
N ASP A 239 -5.26 -19.86 14.05
CA ASP A 239 -4.36 -18.77 13.65
C ASP A 239 -5.10 -17.62 12.96
N GLN A 240 -6.25 -17.90 12.34
CA GLN A 240 -7.09 -16.91 11.67
C GLN A 240 -7.96 -16.13 12.66
N VAL A 241 -8.38 -16.73 13.77
CA VAL A 241 -9.21 -16.05 14.78
C VAL A 241 -8.49 -14.82 15.36
N VAL A 242 -7.17 -14.93 15.61
CA VAL A 242 -6.35 -13.80 16.09
C VAL A 242 -6.28 -12.70 15.04
N ILE A 243 -6.08 -13.06 13.77
CA ILE A 243 -6.12 -12.13 12.63
C ILE A 243 -7.49 -11.43 12.54
N GLY A 244 -8.57 -12.19 12.63
CA GLY A 244 -9.94 -11.67 12.62
C GLY A 244 -10.20 -10.71 13.77
N GLN A 245 -9.64 -10.96 14.96
CA GLN A 245 -9.77 -10.02 16.08
C GLN A 245 -9.05 -8.70 15.82
N VAL A 246 -7.82 -8.74 15.28
CA VAL A 246 -7.09 -7.51 14.89
C VAL A 246 -7.89 -6.68 13.89
N ILE A 247 -8.53 -7.33 12.91
CA ILE A 247 -9.37 -6.64 11.92
C ILE A 247 -10.62 -6.04 12.59
N LYS A 248 -11.28 -6.77 13.50
CA LYS A 248 -12.44 -6.24 14.24
C LYS A 248 -12.07 -4.99 15.05
N ASP A 249 -10.98 -5.06 15.81
CA ASP A 249 -10.52 -3.95 16.65
C ASP A 249 -10.19 -2.71 15.81
N PHE A 250 -9.59 -2.93 14.63
CA PHE A 250 -9.35 -1.86 13.66
C PHE A 250 -10.64 -1.23 13.13
N LEU A 251 -11.63 -2.05 12.74
CA LEU A 251 -12.88 -1.58 12.13
C LEU A 251 -13.73 -0.73 13.09
N VAL A 252 -13.63 -0.95 14.40
CA VAL A 252 -14.27 -0.09 15.42
C VAL A 252 -13.97 1.39 15.21
N HIS A 253 -12.75 1.71 14.74
CA HIS A 253 -12.33 3.08 14.47
C HIS A 253 -12.47 3.43 12.99
N ALA A 254 -12.05 2.54 12.09
CA ALA A 254 -11.98 2.79 10.66
C ALA A 254 -13.35 3.07 10.01
N ASP A 255 -14.42 2.50 10.53
CA ASP A 255 -15.79 2.71 10.03
C ASP A 255 -16.35 4.12 10.31
N ASN A 256 -15.69 4.91 11.16
CA ASN A 256 -16.11 6.27 11.49
C ASN A 256 -15.53 7.34 10.56
N PHE A 257 -14.68 6.95 9.60
CA PHE A 257 -14.05 7.83 8.61
C PHE A 257 -14.49 7.45 7.18
#